data_AF-A0AB35S7V3-F1
#
_entry.id   AF-A0AB35S7V3-F1
#
_cell.length_a   1.000
_cell.length_b   1.000
_cell.length_c   1.000
_cell.angle_alpha   90.00
_cell.angle_beta   90.00
_cell.angle_gamma   90.00
#
_symmetry.space_group_name_H-M   'P 1'
#
loop_
_entity.id
_entity.type
_entity.pdbx_description
1 polymer ?
#
loop_
_entity_poly.entity_id
_entity_poly.type
_entity_poly.pdbx_seq_one_letter_code
_entity_poly.pdbx_strand_id
1 'polypeptide(L)' 'ENGKPSSQIRAGYGIPRSTLQRWVQGIRNSGSTRAVDNRTPEENELIELRKRNRQLEMEVDVSEQAAPVSARR' A
#
# COMPACT_ATOMS: atom_id res chain seq x y z
N GLU A 1 -9.71 30.27 -5.69
CA GLU A 1 -9.78 29.13 -6.63
C GLU A 1 -9.29 29.62 -7.99
N ASN A 2 -8.03 29.36 -8.31
CA ASN A 2 -7.38 29.86 -9.52
C ASN A 2 -7.27 28.75 -10.57
N GLY A 3 -7.65 29.05 -11.82
CA GLY A 3 -7.08 28.48 -13.04
C GLY A 3 -7.53 27.06 -13.43
N LYS A 4 -8.16 26.98 -14.62
CA LYS A 4 -8.60 25.79 -15.40
C LYS A 4 -9.47 24.75 -14.64
N PRO A 5 -10.67 24.42 -15.16
CA PRO A 5 -11.51 23.41 -14.52
C PRO A 5 -10.83 22.03 -14.50
N SER A 6 -11.12 21.24 -13.47
CA SER A 6 -10.61 19.88 -13.29
C SER A 6 -10.76 19.03 -14.56
N SER A 7 -11.87 19.20 -15.30
CA SER A 7 -12.09 18.53 -16.59
C SER A 7 -11.02 18.86 -17.64
N GLN A 8 -10.62 20.12 -17.75
CA GLN A 8 -9.61 20.58 -18.71
C GLN A 8 -8.21 20.09 -18.34
N ILE A 9 -7.87 20.08 -17.05
CA ILE A 9 -6.60 19.52 -16.57
C ILE A 9 -6.55 18.03 -16.91
N ARG A 10 -7.60 17.27 -16.57
CA ARG A 10 -7.66 15.84 -16.87
C ARG A 10 -7.57 15.54 -18.36
N ALA A 11 -8.31 16.28 -19.19
CA ALA A 11 -8.27 16.13 -20.63
C ALA A 11 -6.87 16.43 -21.20
N GLY A 12 -6.21 17.48 -20.70
CA GLY A 12 -4.87 17.87 -21.14
C GLY A 12 -3.78 16.85 -20.79
N TYR A 13 -3.93 16.12 -19.69
CA TYR A 13 -2.96 15.09 -19.25
C TYR A 13 -3.41 13.65 -19.52
N GLY A 14 -4.59 13.44 -20.10
CA GLY A 14 -5.15 12.09 -20.33
C GLY A 14 -5.37 11.27 -19.05
N ILE A 15 -5.56 11.93 -17.91
CA ILE A 15 -5.68 11.24 -16.60
C ILE A 15 -7.13 11.03 -16.18
N PRO A 16 -7.45 9.87 -15.56
CA PRO A 16 -8.75 9.63 -14.96
C PRO A 16 -9.08 10.63 -13.84
N ARG A 17 -10.38 10.83 -13.59
CA ARG A 17 -10.88 11.66 -12.48
C ARG A 17 -10.36 11.20 -11.14
N SER A 18 -10.35 9.89 -10.89
CA SER A 18 -9.89 9.29 -9.65
C SER A 18 -8.42 9.65 -9.35
N THR A 19 -7.56 9.63 -10.36
CA THR A 19 -6.13 9.96 -10.21
C THR A 19 -5.94 11.40 -9.74
N LEU A 20 -6.58 12.36 -10.42
CA LEU A 20 -6.48 13.77 -10.04
C LEU A 20 -7.06 14.01 -8.64
N GLN A 21 -8.20 13.39 -8.32
CA GLN A 21 -8.79 13.50 -6.98
C GLN A 21 -7.87 12.95 -5.90
N ARG A 22 -7.23 11.80 -6.14
CA ARG A 22 -6.27 11.21 -5.22
C ARG A 22 -5.08 12.14 -4.96
N TRP A 23 -4.53 12.78 -5.99
CA TRP A 23 -3.43 13.72 -5.82
C TRP A 23 -3.84 14.97 -5.03
N VAL A 24 -4.99 15.55 -5.35
CA VAL A 24 -5.52 16.71 -4.62
C VAL A 24 -5.74 16.35 -3.15
N GLN A 25 -6.33 15.18 -2.88
CA GLN A 25 -6.53 14.73 -1.50
C GLN A 25 -5.20 14.49 -0.80
N GLY A 26 -4.22 13.90 -1.48
CA GLY A 26 -2.92 13.64 -0.90
C GLY A 26 -2.19 14.93 -0.50
N ILE A 27 -2.20 15.92 -1.38
CA ILE A 27 -1.63 17.25 -1.10
C ILE A 27 -2.37 17.92 0.07
N ARG A 28 -3.70 17.77 0.18
CA ARG A 28 -4.47 18.32 1.30
C ARG A 28 -4.17 17.64 2.63
N ASN A 29 -3.93 16.33 2.62
CA ASN A 29 -3.72 15.55 3.83
C ASN A 29 -2.28 15.66 4.35
N SER A 30 -1.29 15.58 3.45
CA SER A 30 0.14 15.46 3.81
C SER A 30 1.06 16.43 3.09
N GLY A 31 0.53 17.27 2.18
CA GLY A 31 1.36 18.09 1.29
C GLY A 31 2.06 17.30 0.18
N SER A 32 1.79 16.00 0.06
CA SER A 32 2.50 15.11 -0.86
C SER A 32 1.56 14.27 -1.72
N THR A 33 1.98 14.00 -2.95
CA THR A 33 1.31 13.05 -3.86
C THR A 33 1.78 11.61 -3.66
N ARG A 34 2.82 11.40 -2.85
CA ARG A 34 3.35 10.06 -2.57
C ARG A 34 2.36 9.29 -1.71
N ALA A 35 2.10 8.05 -2.08
CA ALA A 35 1.12 7.22 -1.37
C ALA A 35 1.53 6.93 0.07
N VAL A 36 2.84 6.79 0.35
CA VAL A 36 3.36 6.49 1.69
C VAL A 36 3.11 7.63 2.67
N ASP A 37 3.21 8.88 2.21
CA ASP A 37 3.02 10.06 3.05
C ASP A 37 1.54 10.27 3.42
N ASN A 38 0.62 9.59 2.73
CA ASN A 38 -0.82 9.71 2.93
C ASN A 38 -1.43 8.54 3.70
N ARG A 39 -0.59 7.61 4.19
CA ARG A 39 -1.07 6.49 5.00
C ARG A 39 -1.28 6.91 6.44
N THR A 40 -2.31 6.35 7.07
CA THR A 40 -2.47 6.51 8.52
C THR A 40 -1.46 5.62 9.27
N PRO A 41 -1.19 5.90 10.55
CA PRO A 41 -0.37 5.01 11.39
C PRO A 41 -0.87 3.56 11.38
N GLU A 42 -2.19 3.36 11.42
CA GLU A 42 -2.83 2.04 11.43
C GLU A 42 -2.63 1.30 10.10
N GLU A 43 -2.68 2.01 8.98
CA GLU A 43 -2.38 1.42 7.66
C GLU A 43 -0.92 0.98 7.55
N ASN A 44 0.01 1.74 8.14
CA ASN A 44 1.42 1.36 8.18
C ASN A 44 1.64 0.15 9.09
N GLU A 45 1.01 0.11 10.27
CA GLU A 45 1.05 -1.05 11.17
C GLU A 45 0.52 -2.30 10.48
N LEU A 46 -0.62 -2.20 9.78
CA LEU A 46 -1.19 -3.31 9.02
C LEU A 46 -0.23 -3.84 7.94
N ILE A 47 0.50 -2.96 7.25
CA ILE A 47 1.51 -3.36 6.26
C ILE A 47 2.65 -4.13 6.93
N GLU A 48 3.16 -3.66 8.07
CA GLU A 48 4.24 -4.34 8.79
C GLU A 48 3.79 -5.69 9.35
N LEU A 49 2.58 -5.76 9.92
CA LEU A 49 1.99 -7.02 10.39
C LEU A 49 1.85 -8.03 9.26
N ARG A 50 1.40 -7.60 8.06
CA ARG A 50 1.31 -8.49 6.89
C ARG A 50 2.67 -9.00 6.43
N LYS A 51 3.71 -8.17 6.46
CA LYS A 51 5.09 -8.61 6.14
C LYS A 51 5.57 -9.65 7.15
N ARG A 52 5.37 -9.38 8.45
CA ARG A 52 5.78 -10.31 9.52
C ARG A 52 5.02 -11.63 9.43
N ASN A 53 3.72 -11.57 9.18
CA ASN A 53 2.87 -12.75 9.03
C ASN A 53 3.36 -13.62 7.85
N ARG A 54 3.61 -13.02 6.68
CA ARG A 54 4.18 -13.73 5.53
C ARG A 54 5.54 -14.37 5.85
N GLN A 55 6.38 -13.69 6.63
CA GLN A 55 7.66 -14.26 7.04
C GLN A 55 7.48 -15.46 7.97
N LEU A 56 6.56 -15.38 8.93
CA LEU A 56 6.24 -16.49 9.83
C LEU A 56 5.66 -17.69 9.06
N GLU A 57 4.78 -17.46 8.09
CA GLU A 57 4.24 -18.52 7.22
C GLU A 57 5.37 -19.26 6.49
N MET A 58 6.38 -18.54 5.98
CA MET A 58 7.56 -19.16 5.36
C MET A 58 8.43 -19.91 6.39
N GLU A 59 8.62 -19.37 7.59
CA GLU A 59 9.38 -20.03 8.66
C GLU A 59 8.71 -21.34 9.10
N VAL A 60 7.38 -21.36 9.18
CA VAL A 60 6.59 -22.56 9.46
C VAL A 60 6.75 -23.60 8.34
N ASP A 61 6.56 -23.19 7.08
CA ASP A 61 6.73 -24.09 5.92
C ASP A 61 8.12 -24.72 5.87
N VAL A 62 9.18 -23.93 6.08
CA VAL A 62 10.56 -24.43 6.15
C VAL A 62 10.74 -25.40 7.33
N SER A 63 10.16 -25.09 8.49
CA SER A 63 10.25 -25.95 9.67
C SER A 63 9.53 -27.29 9.47
N GLU A 64 8.37 -27.28 8.82
CA GLU A 64 7.62 -28.49 8.47
C GLU A 64 8.39 -29.35 7.46
N GLN A 65 9.01 -28.73 6.46
CA GLN A 65 9.85 -29.44 5.47
C GLN A 65 11.15 -29.98 6.09
N ALA A 66 11.73 -29.26 7.04
CA ALA A 66 12.98 -29.62 7.69
C ALA A 66 12.80 -30.63 8.83
N ALA A 67 11.58 -30.85 9.33
CA ALA A 67 11.31 -31.85 10.35
C ALA A 67 11.51 -33.26 9.77
N PRO A 68 12.56 -34.03 10.16
CA PRO A 68 12.57 -35.45 9.85
C PRO A 68 11.35 -36.06 10.52
N VAL A 69 10.59 -36.88 9.78
CA VAL A 69 9.47 -37.70 10.28
C VAL A 69 9.97 -38.62 11.39
N SER A 70 10.18 -38.05 12.58
CA SER A 70 10.65 -38.71 13.79
C SER A 70 9.41 -39.22 14.53
N ALA A 71 8.61 -39.97 13.79
CA ALA A 71 7.43 -40.69 14.26
C ALA A 71 7.32 -42.03 13.50
N ARG A 72 8.47 -42.65 13.21
CA ARG A 72 8.56 -44.07 12.86
C ARG A 72 9.42 -44.77 13.91
N ARG A 73 8.88 -44.89 15.14
CA ARG A 73 9.16 -45.96 16.09
C ARG A 73 7.96 -46.13 17.00
#